data_AF-W1XY46-F1
#
_entry.id   AF-W1XY46-F1
#
_cell.length_a   1.000
_cell.length_b   1.000
_cell.length_c   1.000
_cell.angle_alpha   90.00
_cell.angle_beta   90.00
_cell.angle_gamma   90.00
#
_symmetry.space_group_name_H-M   'P 1'
#
loop_
_entity.id
_entity.type
_entity.pdbx_description
1 polymer ?
#
loop_
_entity_poly.entity_id
_entity_poly.type
_entity_poly.pdbx_seq_one_letter_code
_entity_poly.pdbx_strand_id
1 'polypeptide(L)'
;DNTPKNEGTILMDATCTPADITYPQDLNLLNSAREKLEGYIDCLHDSCNGKKPRTYRKTARKEFLNVSKCRKKSGKKLRKAIRKQLNYII
;
A
#
# COMPACT_ATOMS: atom_id res chain seq x y z
N ASP A 1 -15.48 27.91 41.85
CA ASP A 1 -14.56 27.07 41.04
C ASP A 1 -15.08 26.93 39.61
N ASN A 2 -14.50 27.66 38.67
CA ASN A 2 -14.81 27.53 37.24
C ASN A 2 -13.54 27.79 36.43
N THR A 3 -12.64 26.82 36.40
CA THR A 3 -11.50 26.82 35.47
C THR A 3 -11.92 26.09 34.19
N PRO A 4 -11.83 26.71 33.01
CA PRO A 4 -12.15 26.03 31.75
C PRO A 4 -11.19 24.86 31.54
N LYS A 5 -11.74 23.69 31.20
CA LYS A 5 -11.02 22.43 30.99
C LYS A 5 -10.45 22.44 29.56
N ASN A 6 -9.18 22.10 29.38
CA ASN A 6 -8.50 22.19 28.09
C ASN A 6 -9.18 21.30 27.02
N GLU A 7 -9.84 21.91 26.02
CA GLU A 7 -10.55 21.23 24.93
C GLU A 7 -9.65 20.93 23.73
N GLY A 8 -8.55 20.20 23.96
CA GLY A 8 -7.69 19.69 22.89
C GLY A 8 -7.06 20.76 21.98
N THR A 9 -6.29 20.31 21.00
CA THR A 9 -5.60 21.17 20.04
C THR A 9 -6.24 20.98 18.66
N ILE A 10 -6.84 22.03 18.12
CA ILE A 10 -7.36 22.03 16.75
C ILE A 10 -6.21 22.36 15.81
N LEU A 11 -5.80 21.38 15.00
CA LEU A 11 -4.81 21.59 13.94
C LEU A 11 -5.50 22.29 12.76
N MET A 12 -5.43 23.62 12.70
CA MET A 12 -5.91 24.41 11.55
C MET A 12 -4.74 24.75 10.64
N ASP A 13 -4.51 23.92 9.63
CA ASP A 13 -3.73 24.30 8.45
C ASP A 13 -4.26 23.52 7.23
N ALA A 14 -4.62 24.22 6.15
CA ALA A 14 -5.12 23.62 4.91
C ALA A 14 -4.04 22.77 4.21
N THR A 15 -2.77 22.94 4.59
CA THR A 15 -1.62 22.20 4.06
C THR A 15 -1.12 21.06 4.94
N CYS A 16 -1.53 20.96 6.20
CA CYS A 16 -1.12 19.87 7.11
C CYS A 16 -2.25 18.87 7.33
N THR A 17 -2.59 18.08 6.30
CA THR A 17 -3.29 16.82 6.55
C THR A 17 -2.27 15.81 7.09
N PRO A 18 -2.44 15.24 8.29
CA PRO A 18 -1.61 14.13 8.71
C PRO A 18 -1.81 13.01 7.67
N ALA A 19 -0.74 12.71 6.93
CA ALA A 19 -0.77 11.58 6.03
C ALA A 19 -0.86 10.33 6.92
N ASP A 20 -2.05 9.72 7.01
CA ASP A 20 -2.29 8.41 7.65
C ASP A 20 -1.63 7.29 6.83
N ILE A 21 -0.38 7.49 6.43
CA ILE A 21 0.43 6.61 5.62
C ILE A 21 1.61 6.19 6.48
N THR A 22 1.63 4.92 6.85
CA THR A 22 2.72 4.36 7.65
C THR A 22 4.05 4.45 6.89
N TYR A 23 5.06 5.08 7.48
CA TYR A 23 6.44 5.00 7.00
C TYR A 23 6.96 3.54 7.14
N PRO A 24 7.68 2.95 6.16
CA PRO A 24 8.10 3.51 4.88
C PRO A 24 7.01 3.47 3.80
N GLN A 25 6.81 4.62 3.13
CA GLN A 25 5.65 4.95 2.28
C GLN A 25 5.39 4.01 1.10
N ASP A 26 6.42 3.54 0.39
CA ASP A 26 6.17 3.03 -0.97
C ASP A 26 5.81 1.54 -1.03
N LEU A 27 6.48 0.70 -0.23
CA LEU A 27 6.36 -0.75 -0.41
C LEU A 27 4.98 -1.30 0.00
N ASN A 28 4.47 -0.85 1.15
CA ASN A 28 3.17 -1.28 1.66
C ASN A 28 2.04 -0.70 0.83
N LEU A 29 2.15 0.58 0.46
CA LEU A 29 1.18 1.26 -0.39
C LEU A 29 1.04 0.55 -1.74
N LEU A 30 2.16 0.25 -2.41
CA LEU A 30 2.15 -0.46 -3.69
C LEU A 30 1.57 -1.87 -3.57
N ASN A 31 1.83 -2.58 -2.47
CA ASN A 31 1.23 -3.89 -2.25
C ASN A 31 -0.29 -3.80 -2.09
N SER A 32 -0.78 -2.85 -1.28
CA SER A 32 -2.22 -2.62 -1.10
C SER A 32 -2.90 -2.22 -2.41
N ALA A 33 -2.26 -1.35 -3.20
CA ALA A 33 -2.76 -0.97 -4.52
C ALA A 33 -2.86 -2.17 -5.47
N ARG A 34 -1.81 -3.02 -5.53
CA ARG A 34 -1.82 -4.26 -6.31
C ARG A 34 -2.95 -5.20 -5.88
N GLU A 35 -3.13 -5.42 -4.58
CA GLU A 35 -4.18 -6.31 -4.06
C GLU A 35 -5.60 -5.81 -4.40
N LYS A 36 -5.82 -4.49 -4.32
CA LYS A 36 -7.10 -3.87 -4.72
C LYS A 36 -7.34 -3.99 -6.22
N LEU A 37 -6.34 -3.69 -7.04
CA LEU A 37 -6.42 -3.81 -8.51
C LEU A 37 -6.71 -5.25 -8.93
N GLU A 38 -6.02 -6.20 -8.31
CA GLU A 38 -6.29 -7.62 -8.47
C GLU A 38 -7.74 -7.99 -8.10
N GLY A 39 -8.28 -7.42 -7.01
CA GLY A 39 -9.69 -7.61 -6.66
C GLY A 39 -10.66 -7.03 -7.69
N TYR A 40 -10.38 -5.84 -8.22
CA TYR A 40 -11.20 -5.25 -9.28
C TYR A 40 -11.17 -6.06 -10.57
N ILE A 41 -10.01 -6.60 -10.96
CA ILE A 41 -9.90 -7.52 -12.11
C ILE A 41 -10.78 -8.75 -11.89
N ASP A 42 -10.85 -9.27 -10.66
CA ASP A 42 -11.66 -10.45 -10.34
C ASP A 42 -13.15 -10.13 -10.44
N CYS A 43 -13.61 -9.06 -9.81
CA CYS A 43 -15.01 -8.63 -9.89
C CYS A 43 -15.46 -8.35 -11.34
N LEU A 44 -14.62 -7.67 -12.13
CA LEU A 44 -14.92 -7.37 -13.54
C LEU A 44 -14.92 -8.61 -14.41
N HIS A 45 -13.99 -9.54 -14.16
CA HIS A 45 -13.93 -10.79 -14.91
C HIS A 45 -15.08 -11.72 -14.56
N ASP A 46 -15.48 -11.83 -13.30
CA ASP A 46 -16.59 -12.71 -12.92
C ASP A 46 -17.91 -12.31 -13.60
N SER A 47 -18.02 -11.04 -14.02
CA SER A 47 -19.14 -10.50 -14.80
C SER A 47 -19.07 -10.77 -16.31
N CYS A 48 -17.92 -11.23 -16.82
CA CYS A 48 -17.65 -11.42 -18.26
C CYS A 48 -17.19 -12.86 -18.55
N ASN A 49 -17.84 -13.56 -19.46
CA ASN A 49 -17.49 -14.94 -19.88
C ASN A 49 -16.16 -15.09 -20.66
N GLY A 50 -15.20 -14.18 -20.44
CA GLY A 50 -13.89 -14.17 -21.08
C GLY A 50 -12.84 -15.03 -20.38
N LYS A 51 -11.60 -14.93 -20.87
CA LYS A 51 -10.42 -15.52 -20.22
C LYS A 51 -9.77 -14.48 -19.32
N LYS A 52 -9.51 -14.86 -18.07
CA LYS A 52 -8.90 -13.98 -17.07
C LYS A 52 -7.49 -13.54 -17.49
N PRO A 53 -7.18 -12.23 -17.42
CA PRO A 53 -5.84 -11.74 -17.62
C PRO A 53 -4.83 -12.44 -16.70
N ARG A 54 -3.62 -12.67 -17.21
CA ARG A 54 -2.56 -13.31 -16.43
C ARG A 54 -2.09 -12.36 -15.32
N THR A 55 -2.35 -12.73 -14.08
CA THR A 55 -1.85 -12.01 -12.89
C THR A 55 -0.71 -12.76 -12.20
N TYR A 56 0.25 -12.04 -11.64
CA TYR A 56 1.43 -12.61 -10.94
C TYR A 56 1.26 -12.63 -9.41
N ARG A 57 0.04 -12.80 -8.91
CA ARG A 57 -0.33 -12.63 -7.48
C ARG A 57 0.57 -13.40 -6.51
N LYS A 58 0.76 -14.71 -6.77
CA LYS A 58 1.56 -15.60 -5.93
C LYS A 58 3.02 -15.15 -5.84
N THR A 59 3.61 -14.80 -6.98
CA THR A 59 5.01 -14.33 -7.05
C THR A 59 5.16 -12.95 -6.43
N ALA A 60 4.24 -12.02 -6.69
CA ALA A 60 4.26 -10.67 -6.13
C ALA A 60 4.14 -10.68 -4.60
N ARG A 61 3.25 -11.53 -4.06
CA ARG A 61 3.07 -11.73 -2.62
C ARG A 61 4.31 -12.31 -1.96
N LYS A 62 4.94 -13.32 -2.57
CA LYS A 62 6.18 -13.93 -2.06
C LYS A 62 7.31 -12.89 -1.98
N GLU A 63 7.51 -12.10 -3.04
CA GLU A 63 8.52 -11.05 -3.08
C GLU A 63 8.26 -9.94 -2.06
N PHE A 64 7.00 -9.53 -1.89
CA PHE A 64 6.62 -8.58 -0.84
C PHE A 64 6.94 -9.13 0.55
N LEU A 65 6.52 -10.36 0.86
CA LEU A 65 6.74 -10.99 2.17
C LEU A 65 8.23 -11.13 2.48
N ASN A 66 9.05 -11.50 1.49
CA ASN A 66 10.49 -11.61 1.66
C ASN A 66 11.13 -10.29 2.10
N VAL A 67 10.64 -9.15 1.60
CA VAL A 67 11.16 -7.82 1.96
C VAL A 67 10.52 -7.30 3.23
N SER A 68 9.23 -7.56 3.43
CA SER A 68 8.46 -7.13 4.60
C SER A 68 8.98 -7.79 5.89
N LYS A 69 9.26 -9.09 5.85
CA LYS A 69 9.79 -9.87 6.99
C LYS A 69 11.25 -9.57 7.36
N CYS A 70 11.97 -8.78 6.56
CA CYS A 70 13.36 -8.44 6.86
C CYS A 70 13.46 -7.45 8.01
N ARG A 71 14.23 -7.80 9.05
CA ARG A 71 14.52 -6.95 10.21
C ARG A 71 15.14 -5.59 9.85
N LYS A 72 16.10 -5.57 8.91
CA LYS A 72 16.71 -4.34 8.37
C LYS A 72 16.56 -4.32 6.85
N LYS A 73 15.94 -3.26 6.32
CA LYS A 73 15.72 -3.07 4.88
C LYS A 73 16.79 -2.10 4.35
N SER A 74 17.81 -2.62 3.67
CA SER A 74 18.78 -1.76 2.98
C SER A 74 18.10 -0.98 1.86
N GLY A 75 18.48 0.28 1.64
CA GLY A 75 17.92 1.12 0.59
C GLY A 75 18.04 0.52 -0.82
N LYS A 76 19.08 -0.26 -1.12
CA LYS A 76 19.19 -0.99 -2.39
C LYS A 76 18.11 -2.08 -2.52
N LYS A 77 17.84 -2.82 -1.44
CA LYS A 77 16.83 -3.87 -1.39
C LYS A 77 15.42 -3.28 -1.49
N LEU A 78 15.18 -2.16 -0.81
CA LEU A 78 13.90 -1.45 -0.86
C LEU A 78 13.60 -0.93 -2.28
N ARG A 79 14.56 -0.25 -2.92
CA ARG A 79 14.41 0.22 -4.32
C ARG A 79 14.13 -0.93 -5.29
N LYS A 80 14.83 -2.06 -5.15
CA LYS A 80 14.59 -3.27 -5.97
C LYS A 80 13.18 -3.83 -5.74
N ALA A 81 12.71 -3.83 -4.49
CA ALA A 81 11.37 -4.30 -4.13
C ALA A 81 10.28 -3.40 -4.71
N ILE A 82 10.44 -2.07 -4.61
CA ILE A 82 9.54 -1.07 -5.20
C ILE A 82 9.44 -1.27 -6.71
N ARG A 83 10.57 -1.37 -7.41
CA ARG A 83 10.59 -1.61 -8.87
C ARG A 83 9.88 -2.91 -9.25
N LYS A 84 10.06 -3.98 -8.46
CA LYS A 84 9.34 -5.24 -8.67
C LYS A 84 7.83 -5.07 -8.47
N GLN A 85 7.40 -4.39 -7.39
CA GLN A 85 5.97 -4.17 -7.14
C GLN A 85 5.31 -3.33 -8.24
N LEU A 86 5.97 -2.27 -8.72
CA LEU A 86 5.48 -1.49 -9.86
C LEU A 86 5.31 -2.34 -11.12
N ASN A 87 6.27 -3.23 -11.41
CA ASN A 87 6.17 -4.16 -12.54
C ASN A 87 5.07 -5.22 -12.39
N TYR A 88 4.49 -5.42 -11.20
CA TYR A 88 3.39 -6.35 -10.97
C TYR A 88 2.00 -5.70 -11.11
N ILE A 89 1.92 -4.39 -11.33
CA ILE A 89 0.68 -3.62 -11.50
C ILE A 89 0.16 -3.67 -12.97
N ILE A 90 0.82 -4.44 -13.85
CA ILE A 90 0.43 -4.69 -15.26
C ILE A 90 -1.07 -4.97 -15.41
#